data_AF-A0A960LKN9-F1
#
_entry.id   AF-A0A960LKN9-F1
#
_cell.length_a   1.000
_cell.length_b   1.000
_cell.length_c   1.000
_cell.angle_alpha   90.00
_cell.angle_beta   90.00
_cell.angle_gamma   90.00
#
_symmetry.space_group_name_H-M   'P 1'
#
loop_
_entity.id
_entity.type
_entity.pdbx_description
1 polymer ?
#
loop_
_entity_poly.entity_id
_entity_poly.type
_entity_poly.pdbx_seq_one_letter_code
_entity_poly.pdbx_strand_id
1 'polypeptide(L)'
;MDGIFGLIAAVSLIGWIATRYSIWCLPFLVSVAILAEDDCYPLSFFPMYSDPDESENYLFVATWETDPTQYHAIPIEEATGLSAPKVKKMWKSYSRDFADDLKKKDTELTDEETNEISGVLLREFRKVAANKGKELPENLALVEVWIEATDIGGWTETPEVLGTISPSTNASTTEAPSAVAQ
;
A
#
# COMPACT_ATOMS: atom_id res chain seq x y z
N MET A 1 28.82 5.27 8.49
CA MET A 1 29.30 6.65 8.74
C MET A 1 28.77 7.15 10.09
N ASP A 2 28.44 6.22 10.98
CA ASP A 2 27.29 6.40 11.88
C ASP A 2 27.74 6.91 13.25
N GLY A 3 29.01 6.67 13.60
CA GLY A 3 29.63 7.23 14.79
C GLY A 3 29.76 8.76 14.78
N ILE A 4 29.91 9.38 13.61
CA ILE A 4 30.03 10.85 13.49
C ILE A 4 28.66 11.49 13.71
N PHE A 5 27.62 10.97 13.05
CA PHE A 5 26.26 11.49 13.22
C PHE A 5 25.71 11.21 14.63
N GLY A 6 26.06 10.09 15.25
CA GLY A 6 25.70 9.79 16.64
C GLY A 6 26.29 10.81 17.62
N LEU A 7 27.55 11.20 17.39
CA LEU A 7 28.21 12.23 18.20
C LEU A 7 27.58 13.61 18.00
N ILE A 8 27.24 13.99 16.76
CA ILE A 8 26.58 15.27 16.45
C ILE A 8 25.19 15.32 17.08
N ALA A 9 24.42 14.24 17.03
CA ALA A 9 23.12 14.15 17.70
C ALA A 9 23.26 14.33 19.22
N ALA A 10 24.19 13.62 19.85
CA ALA A 10 24.41 13.71 21.30
C ALA A 10 24.83 15.12 21.74
N VAL A 11 25.79 15.74 21.05
CA VAL A 11 26.26 17.10 21.36
C VAL A 11 25.14 18.13 21.18
N SER A 12 24.35 17.99 20.11
CA SER A 12 23.23 18.88 19.82
C SER A 12 22.11 18.73 20.85
N LEU A 13 21.79 17.51 21.28
CA LEU A 13 20.80 17.25 22.33
C LEU A 13 21.24 17.84 23.68
N ILE A 14 22.50 17.65 24.06
CA ILE A 14 23.07 18.22 25.29
C ILE A 14 23.05 19.76 25.24
N GLY A 15 23.45 20.34 24.09
CA GLY A 15 23.40 21.79 23.87
C GLY A 15 21.99 22.34 23.98
N TRP A 16 21.00 21.64 23.42
CA TRP A 16 19.59 22.01 23.53
C TRP A 16 19.07 21.93 24.97
N ILE A 17 19.35 20.84 25.69
CA ILE A 17 18.91 20.66 27.09
C ILE A 17 19.52 21.76 27.97
N ALA A 18 20.80 22.08 27.78
CA ALA A 18 21.53 23.04 28.60
C ALA A 18 21.12 24.50 28.32
N THR A 19 20.86 24.86 27.07
CA THR A 19 20.66 26.26 26.67
C THR A 19 19.23 26.60 26.28
N ARG A 20 18.40 25.59 25.99
CA ARG A 20 17.04 25.71 25.45
C ARG A 20 16.94 26.51 24.14
N TYR A 21 18.05 26.75 23.45
CA TYR A 21 18.05 27.42 22.16
C TYR A 21 17.67 26.46 21.03
N SER A 22 16.73 26.89 20.19
CA SER A 22 16.22 26.12 19.06
C SER A 22 17.25 25.83 17.97
N ILE A 23 18.38 26.55 17.97
CA ILE A 23 19.47 26.33 17.00
C ILE A 23 20.07 24.93 17.11
N TRP A 24 19.99 24.31 18.29
CA TRP A 24 20.47 22.96 18.54
C TRP A 24 19.51 21.87 18.07
N CYS A 25 18.23 22.19 17.84
CA CYS A 25 17.24 21.22 17.39
C CYS A 25 17.49 20.76 15.95
N LEU A 26 17.99 21.64 15.09
CA LEU A 26 18.20 21.35 13.67
C LEU A 26 19.32 20.33 13.43
N PRO A 27 20.56 20.50 13.94
CA PRO A 27 21.60 19.48 13.76
C PRO A 27 21.27 18.16 14.47
N PHE A 28 20.54 18.22 15.59
CA PHE A 28 20.02 17.02 16.25
C PHE A 28 19.05 16.25 15.34
N LEU A 29 18.04 16.92 14.81
CA LEU A 29 17.00 16.32 13.99
C LEU A 29 17.56 15.73 12.69
N VAL A 30 18.47 16.44 12.02
CA VAL A 30 19.15 15.95 10.81
C VAL A 30 19.98 14.70 11.10
N SER A 31 20.71 14.69 12.23
CA SER A 31 21.57 13.56 12.58
C SER A 31 20.77 12.32 12.96
N VAL A 32 19.65 12.51 13.67
CA VAL A 32 18.70 11.42 13.99
C VAL A 32 18.08 10.86 12.71
N ALA A 33 17.73 11.72 11.74
CA ALA A 33 17.17 11.28 10.47
C ALA A 33 18.12 10.40 9.66
N ILE A 34 19.39 10.78 9.59
CA ILE A 34 20.41 10.02 8.87
C ILE A 34 20.69 8.68 9.56
N LEU A 35 20.66 8.64 10.90
CA LEU A 35 20.88 7.41 11.67
C LEU A 35 19.68 6.47 11.71
N ALA A 36 18.47 6.97 11.42
CA ALA A 36 17.27 6.19 11.57
C ALA A 36 17.10 5.12 10.49
N GLU A 37 17.84 5.21 9.36
CA GLU A 37 17.93 4.32 8.17
C GLU A 37 16.62 3.74 7.56
N ASP A 38 15.48 3.81 8.24
CA ASP A 38 14.17 3.32 7.82
C ASP A 38 13.08 4.37 8.11
N ASP A 39 12.45 4.91 7.06
CA ASP A 39 11.06 5.37 6.97
C ASP A 39 10.42 6.15 8.15
N CYS A 40 11.18 6.96 8.89
CA CYS A 40 10.63 7.80 9.95
C CYS A 40 10.30 9.22 9.47
N TYR A 41 9.03 9.53 9.12
CA TYR A 41 8.57 10.93 9.08
C TYR A 41 8.49 11.50 10.52
N PRO A 42 9.00 12.72 10.81
CA PRO A 42 8.68 13.92 10.05
C PRO A 42 9.58 14.36 8.87
N LEU A 43 10.38 13.49 8.20
CA LEU A 43 11.22 13.85 7.04
C LEU A 43 11.03 13.13 5.65
N SER A 44 10.57 11.88 5.54
CA SER A 44 9.92 11.26 4.34
C SER A 44 8.37 11.43 4.15
N PHE A 45 7.86 12.56 3.63
CA PHE A 45 6.48 12.70 3.09
C PHE A 45 6.40 13.85 2.06
N PHE A 46 7.36 13.89 1.14
CA PHE A 46 7.14 14.51 -0.17
C PHE A 46 7.42 13.47 -1.26
N PRO A 47 6.37 12.87 -1.85
CA PRO A 47 6.51 11.89 -2.91
C PRO A 47 6.81 12.62 -4.21
N MET A 48 8.06 13.06 -4.41
CA MET A 48 8.40 13.71 -5.67
C MET A 48 9.68 13.24 -6.34
N TYR A 49 10.62 12.60 -5.63
CA TYR A 49 11.87 12.12 -6.25
C TYR A 49 12.49 10.90 -5.53
N SER A 50 11.72 9.92 -5.07
CA SER A 50 12.30 8.58 -5.00
C SER A 50 12.46 8.13 -6.45
N ASP A 51 13.69 7.81 -6.87
CA ASP A 51 13.86 7.01 -8.09
C ASP A 51 12.90 5.81 -7.97
N PRO A 52 12.16 5.45 -9.05
CA PRO A 52 11.28 4.29 -9.01
C PRO A 52 12.11 3.10 -8.54
N ASP A 53 11.86 2.66 -7.31
CA ASP A 53 12.49 1.48 -6.75
C ASP A 53 11.99 0.29 -7.57
N GLU A 54 12.89 -0.59 -7.98
CA GLU A 54 12.55 -1.86 -8.65
C GLU A 54 11.63 -2.73 -7.76
N SER A 55 11.53 -2.40 -6.46
CA SER A 55 10.59 -3.01 -5.50
C SER A 55 9.20 -2.35 -5.43
N GLU A 56 8.97 -1.22 -6.11
CA GLU A 56 7.71 -0.48 -6.00
C GLU A 56 6.69 -0.94 -7.05
N ASN A 57 5.76 -1.76 -6.59
CA ASN A 57 4.57 -2.13 -7.33
C ASN A 57 3.46 -1.06 -7.22
N TYR A 58 2.49 -1.05 -8.13
CA TYR A 58 1.24 -0.31 -7.91
C TYR A 58 0.01 -1.20 -8.12
N LEU A 59 -1.11 -0.78 -7.52
CA LEU A 59 -2.36 -1.51 -7.57
C LEU A 59 -3.41 -0.68 -8.30
N PHE A 60 -4.11 -1.31 -9.24
CA PHE A 60 -5.26 -0.73 -9.91
C PHE A 60 -6.41 -1.72 -9.98
N VAL A 61 -7.62 -1.19 -10.20
CA VAL A 61 -8.82 -2.02 -10.39
C VAL A 61 -9.08 -2.14 -11.87
N ALA A 62 -9.36 -3.34 -12.33
CA ALA A 62 -9.70 -3.63 -13.70
C ALA A 62 -11.08 -4.30 -13.82
N THR A 63 -11.62 -4.33 -15.03
CA THR A 63 -12.84 -5.05 -15.39
C THR A 63 -12.60 -5.91 -16.62
N TRP A 64 -13.47 -6.87 -16.87
CA TRP A 64 -13.50 -7.65 -18.11
C TRP A 64 -14.94 -7.91 -18.52
N GLU A 65 -15.20 -7.93 -19.84
CA GLU A 65 -16.55 -8.19 -20.37
C GLU A 65 -16.77 -9.69 -20.61
N THR A 66 -16.08 -10.25 -21.59
CA THR A 66 -16.30 -11.64 -22.06
C THR A 66 -15.18 -12.61 -21.73
N ASP A 67 -13.95 -12.12 -21.58
CA ASP A 67 -12.77 -12.96 -21.38
C ASP A 67 -12.04 -12.54 -20.09
N PRO A 68 -11.97 -13.39 -19.05
CA PRO A 68 -11.24 -13.09 -17.82
C PRO A 68 -9.72 -13.04 -18.01
N THR A 69 -9.21 -13.11 -19.23
CA THR A 69 -7.79 -12.85 -19.53
C THR A 69 -7.54 -11.46 -20.12
N GLN A 70 -8.60 -10.71 -20.46
CA GLN A 70 -8.50 -9.36 -21.02
C GLN A 70 -9.06 -8.34 -20.04
N TYR A 71 -8.15 -7.73 -19.27
CA TYR A 71 -8.48 -6.76 -18.24
C TYR A 71 -8.35 -5.33 -18.77
N HIS A 72 -9.34 -4.50 -18.46
CA HIS A 72 -9.36 -3.07 -18.74
C HIS A 72 -9.34 -2.29 -17.43
N ALA A 73 -8.32 -1.46 -17.25
CA ALA A 73 -8.22 -0.58 -16.07
C ALA A 73 -9.42 0.35 -15.99
N ILE A 74 -9.97 0.52 -14.78
CA ILE A 74 -11.07 1.45 -14.52
C ILE A 74 -10.59 2.60 -13.62
N PRO A 75 -11.07 3.84 -13.83
CA PRO A 75 -10.74 4.98 -12.99
C PRO A 75 -11.50 4.88 -11.66
N ILE A 76 -11.00 4.05 -10.74
CA ILE A 76 -11.68 3.76 -9.46
C ILE A 76 -11.85 5.00 -8.59
N GLU A 77 -10.96 5.99 -8.73
CA GLU A 77 -11.01 7.24 -7.99
C GLU A 77 -12.24 8.08 -8.35
N GLU A 78 -12.69 8.09 -9.61
CA GLU A 78 -13.88 8.82 -10.01
C GLU A 78 -15.16 8.21 -9.41
N ALA A 79 -15.18 6.88 -9.27
CA ALA A 79 -16.32 6.15 -8.72
C ALA A 79 -16.33 6.15 -7.18
N THR A 80 -15.17 5.98 -6.55
CA THR A 80 -15.05 5.74 -5.10
C THR A 80 -14.42 6.91 -4.34
N GLY A 81 -13.69 7.79 -5.01
CA GLY A 81 -12.77 8.79 -4.41
C GLY A 81 -11.58 8.19 -3.68
N LEU A 82 -11.27 6.92 -3.91
CA LEU A 82 -10.07 6.27 -3.41
C LEU A 82 -8.98 6.37 -4.47
N SER A 83 -7.89 7.06 -4.16
CA SER A 83 -6.72 7.13 -5.02
C SER A 83 -5.94 5.81 -5.02
N ALA A 84 -5.12 5.56 -6.04
CA ALA A 84 -4.32 4.34 -6.14
C ALA A 84 -3.41 4.08 -4.91
N PRO A 85 -2.73 5.08 -4.31
CA PRO A 85 -1.98 4.87 -3.07
C PRO A 85 -2.87 4.45 -1.89
N LYS A 86 -4.12 4.95 -1.84
CA LYS A 86 -5.07 4.57 -0.80
C LYS A 86 -5.54 3.12 -1.00
N VAL A 87 -5.75 2.69 -2.24
CA VAL A 87 -6.02 1.28 -2.59
C VAL A 87 -4.86 0.38 -2.15
N LYS A 88 -3.61 0.72 -2.50
CA LYS A 88 -2.41 -0.02 -2.06
C LYS A 88 -2.29 -0.10 -0.54
N LYS A 89 -2.58 1.00 0.16
CA LYS A 89 -2.61 1.03 1.63
C LYS A 89 -3.69 0.13 2.22
N MET A 90 -4.89 0.11 1.64
CA MET A 90 -5.96 -0.77 2.10
C MET A 90 -5.58 -2.23 1.88
N TRP A 91 -5.07 -2.59 0.70
CA TRP A 91 -4.54 -3.93 0.42
C TRP A 91 -3.54 -4.37 1.48
N LYS A 92 -2.45 -3.61 1.69
CA LYS A 92 -1.41 -3.94 2.68
C LYS A 92 -1.96 -4.11 4.11
N SER A 93 -2.98 -3.33 4.49
CA SER A 93 -3.62 -3.47 5.81
C SER A 93 -4.40 -4.77 5.90
N TYR A 94 -5.28 -5.04 4.93
CA TYR A 94 -6.11 -6.23 4.93
C TYR A 94 -5.28 -7.51 4.82
N SER A 95 -4.23 -7.52 3.99
CA SER A 95 -3.33 -8.67 3.86
C SER A 95 -2.57 -8.95 5.15
N ARG A 96 -2.14 -7.90 5.85
CA ARG A 96 -1.47 -8.05 7.15
C ARG A 96 -2.41 -8.57 8.22
N ASP A 97 -3.60 -7.98 8.34
CA ASP A 97 -4.59 -8.38 9.35
C ASP A 97 -5.00 -9.85 9.13
N PHE A 98 -5.20 -10.26 7.86
CA PHE A 98 -5.52 -11.63 7.49
C PHE A 98 -4.36 -12.61 7.74
N ALA A 99 -3.12 -12.21 7.43
CA ALA A 99 -1.94 -13.03 7.72
C ALA A 99 -1.71 -13.20 9.22
N ASP A 100 -1.93 -12.15 10.02
CA ASP A 100 -1.84 -12.18 11.48
C ASP A 100 -2.86 -13.15 12.09
N ASP A 101 -4.11 -13.16 11.59
CA ASP A 101 -5.15 -14.11 11.99
C ASP A 101 -4.74 -15.57 11.71
N LEU A 102 -4.04 -15.80 10.61
CA LEU A 102 -3.49 -17.10 10.22
C LEU A 102 -2.13 -17.43 10.86
N LYS A 103 -1.54 -16.48 11.61
CA LYS A 103 -0.18 -16.58 12.17
C LYS A 103 0.89 -16.86 11.11
N LYS A 104 0.76 -16.24 9.95
CA LYS A 104 1.69 -16.30 8.82
C LYS A 104 2.24 -14.91 8.52
N LYS A 105 3.27 -14.83 7.68
CA LYS A 105 3.65 -13.55 7.06
C LYS A 105 2.77 -13.26 5.84
N ASP A 106 2.64 -11.98 5.48
CA ASP A 106 1.94 -11.55 4.26
C ASP A 106 2.56 -12.16 2.99
N THR A 107 3.88 -12.33 2.95
CA THR A 107 4.61 -13.02 1.87
C THR A 107 4.36 -14.53 1.79
N GLU A 108 3.68 -15.11 2.79
CA GLU A 108 3.39 -16.56 2.88
C GLU A 108 1.92 -16.88 2.58
N LEU A 109 1.14 -15.88 2.16
CA LEU A 109 -0.25 -16.08 1.74
C LEU A 109 -0.30 -16.87 0.44
N THR A 110 -1.23 -17.83 0.36
CA THR A 110 -1.48 -18.59 -0.87
C THR A 110 -2.28 -17.75 -1.88
N ASP A 111 -2.31 -18.17 -3.14
CA ASP A 111 -3.13 -17.54 -4.18
C ASP A 111 -4.62 -17.52 -3.80
N GLU A 112 -5.10 -18.57 -3.12
CA GLU A 112 -6.48 -18.68 -2.63
C GLU A 112 -6.78 -17.62 -1.55
N GLU A 113 -5.87 -17.47 -0.58
CA GLU A 113 -5.96 -16.47 0.50
C GLU A 113 -5.88 -15.04 -0.07
N THR A 114 -4.98 -14.82 -1.03
CA THR A 114 -4.81 -13.55 -1.75
C THR A 114 -6.08 -13.17 -2.53
N ASN A 115 -6.71 -14.14 -3.19
CA ASN A 115 -7.96 -13.93 -3.90
C ASN A 115 -9.13 -13.63 -2.94
N GLU A 116 -9.18 -14.25 -1.75
CA GLU A 116 -10.19 -13.96 -0.73
C GLU A 116 -10.10 -12.50 -0.25
N ILE A 117 -8.88 -12.05 0.09
CA ILE A 117 -8.61 -10.69 0.54
C ILE A 117 -8.97 -9.68 -0.57
N SER A 118 -8.59 -9.98 -1.80
CA SER A 118 -8.93 -9.18 -2.98
C SER A 118 -10.45 -9.09 -3.15
N GLY A 119 -11.17 -10.19 -2.94
CA GLY A 119 -12.62 -10.23 -3.01
C GLY A 119 -13.32 -9.39 -1.94
N VAL A 120 -12.80 -9.37 -0.71
CA VAL A 120 -13.28 -8.47 0.35
C VAL A 120 -13.07 -7.02 -0.07
N LEU A 121 -11.87 -6.67 -0.53
CA LEU A 121 -11.53 -5.30 -0.90
C LEU A 121 -12.36 -4.78 -2.07
N LEU A 122 -12.54 -5.58 -3.12
CA LEU A 122 -13.36 -5.22 -4.29
C LEU A 122 -14.86 -5.04 -3.92
N ARG A 123 -15.38 -5.81 -2.96
CA ARG A 123 -16.73 -5.62 -2.41
C ARG A 123 -16.84 -4.31 -1.63
N GLU A 124 -15.82 -3.94 -0.86
CA GLU A 124 -15.79 -2.65 -0.19
C GLU A 124 -15.77 -1.49 -1.19
N PHE A 125 -15.02 -1.59 -2.29
CA PHE A 125 -15.05 -0.58 -3.35
C PHE A 125 -16.43 -0.40 -3.96
N ARG A 126 -17.18 -1.49 -4.17
CA ARG A 126 -18.58 -1.40 -4.59
C ARG A 126 -19.46 -0.67 -3.60
N LYS A 127 -19.33 -0.96 -2.30
CA LYS A 127 -20.09 -0.25 -1.25
C LYS A 127 -19.77 1.24 -1.24
N VAL A 128 -18.49 1.60 -1.35
CA VAL A 128 -18.04 3.01 -1.38
C VAL A 128 -18.56 3.72 -2.64
N ALA A 129 -18.53 3.08 -3.81
CA ALA A 129 -19.09 3.63 -5.04
C ALA A 129 -20.61 3.82 -4.93
N ALA A 130 -21.33 2.81 -4.41
CA ALA A 130 -22.78 2.87 -4.23
C ALA A 130 -23.19 4.00 -3.28
N ASN A 131 -22.44 4.23 -2.19
CA ASN A 131 -22.66 5.35 -1.28
C ASN A 131 -22.49 6.72 -1.95
N LYS A 132 -21.78 6.79 -3.08
CA LYS A 132 -21.61 7.99 -3.92
C LYS A 132 -22.59 8.05 -5.10
N GLY A 133 -23.53 7.11 -5.19
CA GLY A 133 -24.46 7.02 -6.32
C GLY A 133 -23.77 6.62 -7.63
N LYS A 134 -22.65 5.92 -7.55
CA LYS A 134 -21.91 5.37 -8.70
C LYS A 134 -22.02 3.85 -8.69
N GLU A 135 -22.05 3.27 -9.88
CA GLU A 135 -22.04 1.82 -10.05
C GLU A 135 -20.70 1.39 -10.65
N LEU A 136 -20.13 0.32 -10.10
CA LEU A 136 -18.95 -0.33 -10.66
C LEU A 136 -19.38 -1.53 -11.52
N PRO A 137 -18.59 -1.91 -12.54
CA PRO A 137 -18.83 -3.11 -13.31
C PRO A 137 -19.05 -4.38 -12.47
N GLU A 138 -19.82 -5.32 -13.03
CA GLU A 138 -20.13 -6.60 -12.39
C GLU A 138 -18.91 -7.51 -12.24
N ASN A 139 -17.96 -7.38 -13.14
CA ASN A 139 -16.70 -8.11 -13.12
C ASN A 139 -15.59 -7.15 -12.71
N LEU A 140 -14.96 -7.40 -11.57
CA LEU A 140 -13.85 -6.57 -11.08
C LEU A 140 -12.66 -7.45 -10.70
N ALA A 141 -11.48 -6.96 -11.05
CA ALA A 141 -10.21 -7.58 -10.70
C ALA A 141 -9.33 -6.57 -9.98
N LEU A 142 -8.56 -7.04 -9.00
CA LEU A 142 -7.48 -6.29 -8.41
C LEU A 142 -6.19 -6.72 -9.10
N VAL A 143 -5.48 -5.77 -9.70
CA VAL A 143 -4.27 -6.04 -10.48
C VAL A 143 -3.10 -5.31 -9.84
N GLU A 144 -2.06 -6.07 -9.53
CA GLU A 144 -0.75 -5.58 -9.10
C GLU A 144 0.14 -5.45 -10.33
N VAL A 145 0.93 -4.38 -10.40
CA VAL A 145 1.91 -4.20 -11.47
C VAL A 145 3.26 -3.97 -10.86
N TRP A 146 4.19 -4.84 -11.21
CA TRP A 146 5.61 -4.69 -10.89
C TRP A 146 6.29 -3.92 -12.02
N ILE A 147 7.10 -2.92 -11.64
CA ILE A 147 7.87 -2.10 -12.58
C ILE A 147 9.34 -2.48 -12.41
N GLU A 148 9.94 -3.07 -13.44
CA GLU A 148 11.33 -3.50 -13.42
C GLU A 148 12.16 -2.67 -14.40
N ALA A 149 13.34 -2.23 -13.96
CA ALA A 149 14.32 -1.59 -14.84
C ALA A 149 14.93 -2.63 -15.79
N THR A 150 15.07 -2.29 -17.06
CA THR A 150 15.73 -3.16 -18.05
C THR A 150 17.21 -2.82 -18.18
N ASP A 151 18.05 -3.84 -18.39
CA ASP A 151 19.52 -3.72 -18.53
C ASP A 151 19.98 -2.74 -19.63
N ILE A 152 19.10 -2.49 -20.61
CA ILE A 152 19.36 -1.65 -21.79
C ILE A 152 18.80 -0.22 -21.66
N GLY A 153 18.30 0.15 -20.48
CA GLY A 153 17.70 1.46 -20.23
C GLY A 153 16.24 1.50 -20.70
N GLY A 154 15.32 1.37 -19.76
CA GLY A 154 13.88 1.28 -20.00
C GLY A 154 13.19 0.60 -18.83
N TRP A 155 11.86 0.52 -18.88
CA TRP A 155 11.04 -0.10 -17.83
C TRP A 155 10.10 -1.14 -18.42
N THR A 156 9.91 -2.25 -17.72
CA THR A 156 8.91 -3.27 -18.05
C THR A 156 7.86 -3.31 -16.96
N GLU A 157 6.59 -3.39 -17.36
CA GLU A 157 5.46 -3.56 -16.45
C GLU A 157 4.96 -5.00 -16.53
N THR A 158 4.95 -5.70 -15.39
CA THR A 158 4.47 -7.08 -15.27
C THR A 158 3.17 -7.07 -14.47
N PRO A 159 1.99 -7.15 -15.12
CA PRO A 159 0.71 -7.18 -14.42
C PRO A 159 0.40 -8.59 -13.90
N GLU A 160 -0.01 -8.65 -12.64
CA GLU A 160 -0.45 -9.85 -11.94
C GLU A 160 -1.84 -9.63 -11.34
N VAL A 161 -2.74 -10.60 -11.55
CA VAL A 161 -4.10 -10.54 -11.01
C VAL A 161 -4.10 -11.16 -9.61
N LEU A 162 -4.30 -10.32 -8.60
CA LEU A 162 -4.35 -10.76 -7.20
C LEU A 162 -5.68 -11.45 -6.85
N GLY A 163 -6.75 -11.06 -7.53
CA GLY A 163 -8.04 -11.70 -7.36
C GLY A 163 -9.17 -11.03 -8.11
N THR A 164 -10.30 -11.73 -8.20
CA THR A 164 -11.46 -11.32 -9.01
C THR A 164 -12.78 -11.52 -8.29
N ILE A 165 -13.76 -10.67 -8.60
CA ILE A 165 -15.16 -10.87 -8.20
C ILE A 165 -16.09 -10.81 -9.41
N SER A 166 -16.98 -11.80 -9.50
CA SER A 166 -18.10 -11.86 -10.44
C SER A 166 -19.40 -12.09 -9.68
N PRO A 167 -20.56 -11.69 -10.22
CA PRO A 167 -21.86 -11.85 -9.55
C PRO A 167 -22.19 -13.32 -9.22
N SER A 168 -21.65 -14.29 -9.96
CA SER A 168 -21.82 -15.73 -9.70
C SER A 168 -21.02 -16.27 -8.51
N THR A 169 -20.04 -15.53 -7.99
CA THR A 169 -19.18 -15.97 -6.87
C THR A 169 -19.84 -15.77 -5.50
N ASN A 170 -21.03 -15.14 -5.44
CA ASN A 170 -21.75 -14.85 -4.20
C ASN A 170 -22.45 -16.06 -3.53
N ALA A 171 -22.21 -17.30 -3.97
CA ALA A 171 -22.89 -18.48 -3.43
C ALA A 171 -22.12 -19.27 -2.36
N SER A 172 -20.87 -18.93 -2.05
CA SER A 172 -20.12 -19.63 -1.01
C SER A 172 -19.10 -18.71 -0.34
N THR A 173 -19.13 -18.65 1.00
CA THR A 173 -17.99 -18.24 1.86
C THR A 173 -17.77 -16.71 1.91
N THR A 174 -17.82 -15.95 3.02
CA THR A 174 -17.94 -16.17 4.47
C THR A 174 -18.33 -14.82 5.09
N GLU A 175 -19.06 -14.87 6.21
CA GLU A 175 -19.37 -13.72 7.06
C GLU A 175 -18.07 -13.01 7.48
N ALA A 176 -18.06 -11.67 7.38
CA ALA A 176 -16.98 -10.85 7.92
C ALA A 176 -16.72 -11.22 9.40
N PRO A 177 -15.46 -11.32 9.86
CA PRO A 177 -15.19 -11.46 11.28
C PRO A 177 -15.79 -10.25 12.01
N SER A 178 -16.77 -10.55 12.86
CA SER A 178 -17.48 -9.60 13.70
C SER A 178 -16.48 -8.74 14.46
N ALA A 179 -16.55 -7.43 14.24
CA ALA A 179 -15.94 -6.44 15.11
C ALA A 179 -16.30 -6.76 16.56
N VAL A 180 -15.28 -7.00 17.37
CA VAL A 180 -15.40 -7.10 18.83
C VAL A 180 -15.71 -5.69 19.34
N ALA A 181 -16.98 -5.46 19.65
CA ALA A 181 -17.39 -4.43 20.57
C ALA A 181 -17.37 -5.03 21.98
N GLN A 182 -16.43 -4.60 22.81
CA GLN A 182 -16.59 -4.26 24.24
C GLN A 182 -15.30 -3.74 24.82
#